data_AF-W2VKT3-F1
#
_entry.id   AF-W2VKT3-F1
#
_cell.length_a   1.000
_cell.length_b   1.000
_cell.length_c   1.000
_cell.angle_alpha   90.00
_cell.angle_beta   90.00
_cell.angle_gamma   90.00
#
_symmetry.space_group_name_H-M   'P 1'
#
loop_
_entity.id
_entity.type
_entity.pdbx_description
1 polymer ?
#
loop_
_entity_poly.entity_id
_entity_poly.type
_entity_poly.pdbx_seq_one_letter_code
_entity_poly.pdbx_strand_id
1 'polypeptide(L)'
;MNMKSFLSILVMGVVYVSILLVCEIGLGLNGRQTFGIFIVSAVIIFAGSELYKRIYSAVYIKKICKLLLLFDERKFDECIDKLNAIEKTTKSRHVKNMAKLNIAFAFMWKTDYVEAKYILECFGRSLESMTEVEMARRLNLCLCYFHLKKYERAQELFTDSKPFFDKYRDHDFYYDYFMVLDLFMYIVFNKNIIEARKRLREARLLCQDEEFKADFDCMESIINFSNSV
;
A
#
# COMPACT_ATOMS: atom_id res chain seq x y z
N MET A 1 -11.30 -18.13 9.85
CA MET A 1 -10.92 -18.21 11.27
C MET A 1 -10.25 -19.56 11.50
N ASN A 2 -9.04 -19.61 12.06
CA ASN A 2 -8.27 -20.86 12.14
C ASN A 2 -8.79 -21.72 13.31
N MET A 3 -8.86 -23.05 13.20
CA MET A 3 -9.49 -23.92 14.21
C MET A 3 -8.89 -23.73 15.63
N LYS A 4 -7.59 -23.45 15.71
CA LYS A 4 -6.89 -23.11 16.96
C LYS A 4 -7.37 -21.80 17.59
N SER A 5 -7.65 -20.77 16.79
CA SER A 5 -8.16 -19.49 17.28
C SER A 5 -9.60 -19.60 17.80
N PHE A 6 -10.43 -20.45 17.17
CA PHE A 6 -11.81 -20.67 17.62
C PHE A 6 -11.86 -21.37 18.98
N LEU A 7 -11.04 -22.42 19.17
CA LEU A 7 -10.96 -23.14 20.44
C LEU A 7 -10.46 -22.25 21.58
N SER A 8 -9.47 -21.38 21.31
CA SER A 8 -8.96 -20.43 22.31
C SER A 8 -10.00 -19.40 22.74
N ILE A 9 -10.88 -18.96 21.83
CA ILE A 9 -11.97 -18.02 22.15
C ILE A 9 -13.02 -18.71 23.02
N LEU A 10 -13.37 -19.96 22.72
CA LEU A 10 -14.31 -20.74 23.52
C LEU A 10 -13.80 -20.95 24.95
N VAL A 11 -12.53 -21.35 25.11
CA VAL A 11 -11.94 -21.55 26.44
C VAL A 11 -11.92 -20.24 27.24
N MET A 12 -11.50 -19.13 26.63
CA MET A 12 -11.51 -17.81 27.28
C MET A 12 -12.93 -17.38 27.68
N GLY A 13 -13.92 -17.65 26.83
CA GLY A 13 -15.33 -17.36 27.12
C GLY A 13 -15.86 -18.17 28.31
N VAL A 14 -15.55 -19.46 28.39
CA VAL A 14 -15.94 -20.32 29.53
C VAL A 14 -15.29 -19.82 30.81
N VAL A 15 -13.98 -19.54 30.80
CA VAL A 15 -13.26 -19.00 31.96
C VAL A 15 -13.87 -17.67 32.41
N TYR A 16 -14.20 -16.80 31.46
CA TYR A 16 -14.80 -15.50 31.75
C TYR A 16 -16.17 -15.63 32.44
N VAL A 17 -17.05 -16.50 31.93
CA VAL A 17 -18.36 -16.76 32.52
C VAL A 17 -18.22 -17.40 33.91
N SER A 18 -17.27 -18.32 34.09
CA SER A 18 -17.00 -18.93 35.41
C SER A 18 -16.54 -17.90 36.44
N ILE A 19 -15.68 -16.95 36.08
CA ILE A 19 -15.26 -15.86 36.98
C ILE A 19 -16.45 -15.00 37.37
N LEU A 20 -17.32 -14.63 36.41
CA LEU A 20 -18.51 -13.84 36.69
C LEU A 20 -19.48 -14.56 37.65
N LEU A 21 -19.66 -15.88 37.50
CA LEU A 21 -20.49 -16.69 38.41
C LEU A 21 -19.91 -16.73 39.84
N VAL A 22 -18.59 -16.85 39.98
CA VAL A 22 -17.93 -16.80 41.29
C VAL A 22 -18.10 -15.41 41.93
N CYS A 23 -17.98 -14.34 41.14
CA CYS A 23 -18.23 -12.97 41.60
C CYS A 23 -19.69 -12.75 42.00
N GLU A 24 -20.64 -13.32 41.27
CA GLU A 24 -22.07 -13.24 41.58
C GLU A 24 -22.38 -13.84 42.96
N ILE A 25 -21.86 -15.05 43.22
CA ILE A 25 -22.04 -15.75 44.50
C ILE A 25 -21.28 -15.03 45.62
N GLY A 26 -20.02 -14.64 45.39
CA GLY A 26 -19.15 -14.07 46.43
C GLY A 26 -19.50 -12.64 46.84
N LEU A 27 -20.06 -11.84 45.93
CA LEU A 27 -20.43 -10.43 46.17
C LEU A 27 -21.94 -10.25 46.38
N GLY A 28 -22.74 -11.31 46.30
CA GLY A 28 -24.19 -11.26 46.46
C GLY A 28 -24.89 -10.43 45.38
N LEU A 29 -24.36 -10.44 44.16
CA LEU A 29 -24.96 -9.71 43.04
C LEU A 29 -26.28 -10.37 42.62
N ASN A 30 -27.27 -9.55 42.24
CA ASN A 30 -28.50 -10.08 41.65
C ASN A 30 -28.29 -10.32 40.14
N GLY A 31 -28.98 -11.31 39.55
CA GLY A 31 -28.78 -11.72 38.17
C GLY A 31 -28.90 -10.59 37.13
N ARG A 32 -29.71 -9.56 37.41
CA ARG A 32 -29.79 -8.36 36.56
C ARG A 32 -28.49 -7.54 36.55
N GLN A 33 -27.82 -7.41 37.71
CA GLN A 33 -26.55 -6.71 37.83
C GLN A 33 -25.42 -7.50 37.16
N THR A 34 -25.37 -8.82 37.38
CA THR A 34 -24.39 -9.72 36.73
C THR A 34 -24.52 -9.65 35.21
N PHE A 35 -25.75 -9.68 34.68
CA PHE A 35 -26.00 -9.54 33.25
C PHE A 35 -25.58 -8.16 32.71
N GLY A 36 -25.87 -7.08 33.44
CA GLY A 36 -25.41 -5.73 33.06
C GLY A 36 -23.88 -5.64 32.97
N ILE A 37 -23.17 -6.19 33.95
CA ILE A 37 -21.70 -6.26 33.96
C ILE A 37 -21.19 -7.06 32.76
N PHE A 38 -21.80 -8.22 32.48
CA PHE A 38 -21.44 -9.05 31.32
C PHE A 38 -21.56 -8.29 29.99
N ILE A 39 -22.67 -7.58 29.77
CA ILE A 39 -22.87 -6.82 28.53
C ILE A 39 -21.83 -5.69 28.39
N VAL A 40 -21.65 -4.88 29.44
CA VAL A 40 -20.72 -3.74 29.41
C VAL A 40 -19.29 -4.20 29.18
N SER A 41 -18.84 -5.22 29.91
CA SER A 41 -17.50 -5.77 29.77
C SER A 41 -17.25 -6.43 28.41
N ALA A 42 -18.24 -7.16 27.85
CA ALA A 42 -18.14 -7.74 26.51
C ALA A 42 -17.95 -6.65 25.44
N VAL A 43 -18.70 -5.54 25.54
CA VAL A 43 -18.53 -4.37 24.65
C VAL A 43 -17.14 -3.76 24.79
N ILE A 44 -16.63 -3.59 26.01
CA ILE A 44 -15.28 -3.06 26.27
C ILE A 44 -14.20 -3.96 25.67
N ILE A 45 -14.29 -5.28 25.85
CA ILE A 45 -13.32 -6.24 25.30
C ILE A 45 -13.33 -6.19 23.78
N PHE A 46 -14.51 -6.19 23.17
CA PHE A 46 -14.65 -6.13 21.71
C PHE A 46 -14.07 -4.82 21.16
N ALA A 47 -14.52 -3.68 21.68
CA ALA A 47 -14.04 -2.37 21.27
C ALA A 47 -12.53 -2.20 21.49
N GLY A 48 -12.02 -2.65 22.65
CA GLY A 48 -10.61 -2.62 23.00
C GLY A 48 -9.76 -3.47 22.04
N SER A 49 -10.25 -4.64 21.61
CA SER A 49 -9.53 -5.50 20.67
C SER A 49 -9.39 -4.87 19.28
N GLU A 50 -10.45 -4.23 18.77
CA GLU A 50 -10.42 -3.52 17.49
C GLU A 50 -9.56 -2.26 17.57
N LEU A 51 -9.64 -1.52 18.68
CA LEU A 51 -8.81 -0.35 18.92
C LEU A 51 -7.32 -0.73 19.00
N TYR A 52 -6.99 -1.81 19.71
CA TYR A 52 -5.62 -2.32 19.82
C TYR A 52 -5.03 -2.63 18.43
N LYS A 53 -5.79 -3.33 17.56
CA LYS A 53 -5.35 -3.63 16.20
C LYS A 53 -5.07 -2.36 15.39
N ARG A 54 -5.94 -1.35 15.49
CA ARG A 54 -5.79 -0.07 14.79
C ARG A 54 -4.56 0.71 15.29
N ILE A 55 -4.39 0.85 16.60
CA ILE A 55 -3.23 1.53 17.20
C ILE A 55 -1.94 0.80 16.81
N TYR A 56 -1.92 -0.54 16.93
CA TYR A 56 -0.78 -1.34 16.52
C TYR A 56 -0.40 -1.07 15.06
N SER A 57 -1.38 -1.08 14.15
CA SER A 57 -1.13 -0.79 12.73
C SER A 57 -0.62 0.63 12.51
N ALA A 58 -1.21 1.63 13.17
CA ALA A 58 -0.83 3.04 13.05
C ALA A 58 0.62 3.31 13.50
N VAL A 59 1.05 2.68 14.60
CA VAL A 59 2.45 2.79 15.08
C VAL A 59 3.42 2.27 14.04
N TYR A 60 3.11 1.13 13.42
CA TYR A 60 3.95 0.56 12.37
C TYR A 60 3.95 1.38 11.09
N ILE A 61 2.81 1.93 10.66
CA ILE A 61 2.75 2.84 9.51
C ILE A 61 3.63 4.06 9.75
N LYS A 62 3.56 4.68 10.94
CA LYS A 62 4.44 5.79 11.30
C LYS A 62 5.92 5.40 11.26
N LYS A 63 6.24 4.16 11.65
CA LYS A 63 7.61 3.63 11.53
C LYS A 63 8.02 3.50 10.07
N ILE A 64 7.17 2.97 9.20
CA ILE A 64 7.42 2.88 7.75
C ILE A 64 7.63 4.27 7.15
N CYS A 65 6.76 5.24 7.42
CA CYS A 65 6.91 6.61 6.91
C CYS A 65 8.25 7.25 7.33
N LYS A 66 8.73 6.98 8.55
CA LYS A 66 10.07 7.43 8.97
C LYS A 66 11.20 6.77 8.21
N LEU A 67 11.04 5.51 7.78
CA LEU A 67 12.05 4.83 6.96
C LEU A 67 12.12 5.41 5.55
N LEU A 68 11.03 5.97 5.03
CA LEU A 68 11.04 6.62 3.72
C LEU A 68 11.91 7.89 3.70
N LEU A 69 12.16 8.53 4.84
CA LEU A 69 13.13 9.63 4.93
C LEU A 69 14.56 9.19 4.58
N LEU A 70 14.87 7.89 4.62
CA LEU A 70 16.16 7.37 4.15
C LEU A 70 16.34 7.51 2.63
N PHE A 71 15.26 7.79 1.89
CA PHE A 71 15.32 8.01 0.44
C PHE A 71 16.03 9.33 0.12
N ASP A 72 15.79 10.37 0.93
CA ASP A 72 16.50 11.66 0.82
C ASP A 72 18.01 11.50 1.02
N GLU A 73 18.40 10.55 1.88
CA GLU A 73 19.81 10.18 2.12
C GLU A 73 20.36 9.15 1.12
N ARG A 74 19.55 8.71 0.15
CA ARG A 74 19.85 7.62 -0.82
C ARG A 74 20.25 6.29 -0.17
N LYS A 75 19.85 6.05 1.07
CA LYS A 75 20.15 4.82 1.83
C LYS A 75 19.09 3.75 1.56
N PHE A 76 18.91 3.42 0.28
CA PHE A 76 17.84 2.52 -0.17
C PHE A 76 17.99 1.10 0.38
N ASP A 77 19.21 0.55 0.40
CA ASP A 77 19.46 -0.81 0.90
C ASP A 77 19.15 -0.93 2.40
N GLU A 78 19.57 0.06 3.20
CA GLU A 78 19.23 0.11 4.62
C GLU A 78 17.71 0.23 4.85
N CYS A 79 17.02 1.00 4.00
CA CYS A 79 15.57 1.10 4.05
C CYS A 79 14.90 -0.24 3.72
N ILE A 80 15.34 -0.89 2.64
CA ILE A 80 14.84 -2.21 2.20
C ILE A 80 15.03 -3.24 3.31
N ASP A 81 16.19 -3.30 3.95
CA ASP A 81 16.47 -4.23 5.06
C ASP A 81 15.52 -4.02 6.24
N LYS A 82 15.32 -2.76 6.64
CA LYS A 82 14.40 -2.40 7.74
C LYS A 82 12.94 -2.70 7.39
N LEU A 83 12.52 -2.45 6.14
CA LEU A 83 11.17 -2.78 5.67
C LEU A 83 10.95 -4.30 5.60
N ASN A 84 11.95 -5.06 5.13
CA ASN A 84 11.93 -6.51 5.11
C ASN A 84 11.81 -7.09 6.53
N ALA A 85 12.52 -6.53 7.50
CA ALA A 85 12.38 -6.92 8.89
C ALA A 85 10.95 -6.67 9.41
N ILE A 86 10.33 -5.54 9.07
CA ILE A 86 8.93 -5.26 9.43
C ILE A 86 7.97 -6.27 8.77
N GLU A 87 8.11 -6.53 7.48
CA GLU A 87 7.27 -7.46 6.71
C GLU A 87 7.28 -8.87 7.33
N LYS A 88 8.48 -9.37 7.69
CA LYS A 88 8.66 -10.70 8.26
C LYS A 88 8.11 -10.82 9.68
N THR A 89 8.28 -9.79 10.50
CA THR A 89 7.99 -9.86 11.95
C THR A 89 6.58 -9.44 12.34
N THR A 90 5.94 -8.53 11.60
CA THR A 90 4.62 -8.03 11.97
C THR A 90 3.52 -9.08 11.79
N LYS A 91 2.50 -9.06 12.67
CA LYS A 91 1.31 -9.91 12.51
C LYS A 91 0.21 -9.24 11.67
N SER A 92 0.29 -7.92 11.46
CA SER A 92 -0.72 -7.16 10.71
C SER A 92 -0.52 -7.33 9.21
N ARG A 93 -1.51 -7.93 8.52
CA ARG A 93 -1.50 -8.06 7.05
C ARG A 93 -1.37 -6.71 6.36
N HIS A 94 -2.05 -5.68 6.88
CA HIS A 94 -1.99 -4.34 6.30
C HIS A 94 -0.58 -3.76 6.38
N VAL A 95 0.08 -3.88 7.53
CA VAL A 95 1.48 -3.44 7.69
C VAL A 95 2.43 -4.24 6.79
N LYS A 96 2.23 -5.56 6.63
CA LYS A 96 3.03 -6.36 5.69
C LYS A 96 2.92 -5.84 4.27
N ASN A 97 1.70 -5.60 3.81
CA ASN A 97 1.44 -5.14 2.45
C ASN A 97 2.01 -3.72 2.22
N MET A 98 1.86 -2.82 3.20
CA MET A 98 2.51 -1.51 3.17
C MET A 98 4.03 -1.63 3.11
N ALA A 99 4.64 -2.49 3.91
CA ALA A 99 6.09 -2.71 3.87
C ALA A 99 6.54 -3.23 2.49
N LYS A 100 5.86 -4.24 1.93
CA LYS A 100 6.14 -4.77 0.59
C LYS A 100 6.03 -3.72 -0.51
N LEU A 101 4.98 -2.90 -0.46
CA LEU A 101 4.76 -1.83 -1.45
C LEU A 101 5.92 -0.83 -1.44
N ASN A 102 6.35 -0.43 -0.24
CA ASN A 102 7.47 0.51 -0.08
C ASN A 102 8.83 -0.12 -0.42
N ILE A 103 9.01 -1.44 -0.26
CA ILE A 103 10.20 -2.14 -0.77
C ILE A 103 10.24 -2.06 -2.30
N ALA A 104 9.12 -2.34 -2.99
CA ALA A 104 9.05 -2.21 -4.44
C ALA A 104 9.36 -0.76 -4.89
N PHE A 105 8.83 0.23 -4.17
CA PHE A 105 9.12 1.64 -4.43
C PHE A 105 10.60 1.97 -4.25
N ALA A 106 11.28 1.43 -3.22
CA ALA A 106 12.72 1.60 -3.05
C ALA A 106 13.52 1.02 -4.24
N PHE A 107 13.11 -0.13 -4.78
CA PHE A 107 13.73 -0.69 -5.98
C PHE A 107 13.49 0.19 -7.22
N MET A 108 12.31 0.80 -7.36
CA MET A 108 12.05 1.78 -8.44
C MET A 108 12.97 3.00 -8.34
N TRP A 109 13.21 3.53 -7.14
CA TRP A 109 14.18 4.61 -6.90
C TRP A 109 15.61 4.21 -7.25
N LYS A 110 15.97 2.94 -7.03
CA LYS A 110 17.24 2.36 -7.50
C LYS A 110 17.25 2.07 -9.01
N THR A 111 16.18 2.38 -9.73
CA THR A 111 15.96 2.05 -11.15
C THR A 111 15.95 0.54 -11.46
N ASP A 112 15.79 -0.31 -10.43
CA ASP A 112 15.63 -1.75 -10.56
C ASP A 112 14.15 -2.10 -10.75
N TYR A 113 13.65 -1.77 -11.94
CA TYR A 113 12.24 -2.01 -12.29
C TYR A 113 11.91 -3.50 -12.42
N VAL A 114 12.91 -4.37 -12.62
CA VAL A 114 12.69 -5.82 -12.71
C VAL A 114 12.27 -6.37 -11.36
N GLU A 115 13.02 -6.06 -10.31
CA GLU A 115 12.73 -6.50 -8.95
C GLU A 115 11.46 -5.83 -8.41
N ALA A 116 11.29 -4.53 -8.64
CA ALA A 116 10.08 -3.80 -8.27
C ALA A 116 8.82 -4.44 -8.87
N LYS A 117 8.84 -4.73 -10.18
CA LYS A 117 7.73 -5.41 -10.87
C LYS A 117 7.45 -6.78 -10.27
N TYR A 118 8.48 -7.60 -10.01
CA TYR A 118 8.32 -8.92 -9.40
C TYR A 118 7.58 -8.84 -8.06
N ILE A 119 7.98 -7.91 -7.19
CA ILE A 119 7.34 -7.72 -5.88
C ILE A 119 5.88 -7.28 -6.05
N LEU A 120 5.60 -6.34 -6.97
CA LEU A 120 4.26 -5.81 -7.23
C LEU A 120 3.30 -6.83 -7.86
N GLU A 121 3.81 -7.76 -8.67
CA GLU A 121 3.06 -8.89 -9.23
C GLU A 121 2.77 -9.97 -8.17
N CYS A 122 3.64 -10.12 -7.16
CA CYS A 122 3.49 -11.10 -6.09
C CYS A 122 2.45 -10.74 -5.02
N PHE A 123 1.78 -9.59 -5.12
CA PHE A 123 0.64 -9.32 -4.26
C PHE A 123 -0.52 -10.26 -4.61
N GLY A 124 -0.96 -11.05 -3.63
CA GLY A 124 -2.13 -11.91 -3.82
C GLY A 124 -3.42 -11.11 -4.01
N ARG A 125 -4.52 -11.79 -4.38
CA ARG A 125 -5.87 -11.20 -4.56
C ARG A 125 -6.44 -10.47 -3.31
N SER A 126 -5.70 -10.41 -2.21
CA SER A 126 -6.16 -9.92 -0.90
C SER A 126 -6.07 -8.40 -0.70
N LEU A 127 -5.85 -7.62 -1.76
CA LEU A 127 -5.73 -6.17 -1.67
C LEU A 127 -7.04 -5.41 -1.91
N GLU A 128 -8.12 -6.07 -2.34
CA GLU A 128 -9.41 -5.41 -2.60
C GLU A 128 -9.95 -4.67 -1.36
N SER A 129 -9.67 -5.18 -0.16
CA SER A 129 -10.05 -4.52 1.10
C SER A 129 -9.07 -3.43 1.56
N MET A 130 -7.99 -3.15 0.81
CA MET A 130 -6.93 -2.18 1.10
C MET A 130 -6.75 -1.26 -0.10
N THR A 131 -7.77 -0.45 -0.38
CA THR A 131 -7.89 0.30 -1.62
C THR A 131 -6.70 1.21 -1.92
N GLU A 132 -6.15 1.91 -0.93
CA GLU A 132 -4.97 2.76 -1.11
C GLU A 132 -3.71 1.96 -1.52
N VAL A 133 -3.50 0.79 -0.90
CA VAL A 133 -2.37 -0.09 -1.23
C VAL A 133 -2.52 -0.65 -2.64
N GLU A 134 -3.74 -1.04 -3.00
CA GLU A 134 -4.04 -1.52 -4.36
C GLU A 134 -3.84 -0.42 -5.40
N MET A 135 -4.16 0.83 -5.06
CA MET A 135 -4.00 1.98 -5.94
C MET A 135 -2.53 2.16 -6.28
N ALA A 136 -1.71 2.36 -5.25
CA ALA A 136 -0.28 2.58 -5.39
C ALA A 136 0.40 1.37 -6.05
N ARG A 137 -0.05 0.14 -5.76
CA ARG A 137 0.46 -1.06 -6.43
C ARG A 137 0.19 -1.02 -7.94
N ARG A 138 -1.05 -0.76 -8.36
CA ARG A 138 -1.43 -0.70 -9.78
C ARG A 138 -0.66 0.41 -10.51
N LEU A 139 -0.58 1.59 -9.89
CA LEU A 139 0.14 2.74 -10.43
C LEU A 139 1.62 2.41 -10.63
N ASN A 140 2.30 1.95 -9.57
CA ASN A 140 3.72 1.62 -9.61
C ASN A 140 4.02 0.47 -10.58
N LEU A 141 3.12 -0.50 -10.70
CA LEU A 141 3.28 -1.62 -11.63
C LEU A 141 3.14 -1.16 -13.09
N CYS A 142 2.22 -0.24 -13.39
CA CYS A 142 2.15 0.39 -14.71
C CYS A 142 3.48 1.09 -15.05
N LEU A 143 4.02 1.90 -14.13
CA LEU A 143 5.30 2.59 -14.33
C LEU A 143 6.43 1.59 -14.58
N CYS A 144 6.51 0.50 -13.78
CA CYS A 144 7.49 -0.56 -14.02
C CYS A 144 7.37 -1.17 -15.42
N TYR A 145 6.14 -1.42 -15.90
CA TYR A 145 5.95 -1.92 -17.26
C TYR A 145 6.40 -0.94 -18.33
N PHE A 146 6.18 0.36 -18.15
CA PHE A 146 6.68 1.38 -19.08
C PHE A 146 8.21 1.38 -19.16
N HIS A 147 8.89 1.42 -18.00
CA HIS A 147 10.35 1.38 -17.94
C HIS A 147 10.95 0.09 -18.54
N LEU A 148 10.26 -1.03 -18.37
CA LEU A 148 10.64 -2.32 -18.95
C LEU A 148 10.20 -2.51 -20.41
N LYS A 149 9.67 -1.46 -21.06
CA LYS A 149 9.15 -1.47 -22.43
C LYS A 149 8.10 -2.56 -22.69
N LYS A 150 7.34 -2.93 -21.67
CA LYS A 150 6.20 -3.87 -21.73
C LYS A 150 4.91 -3.11 -21.98
N TYR A 151 4.88 -2.35 -23.07
CA TYR A 151 3.84 -1.36 -23.33
C TYR A 151 2.42 -1.93 -23.40
N GLU A 152 2.22 -3.07 -24.08
CA GLU A 152 0.90 -3.73 -24.14
C GLU A 152 0.36 -4.05 -22.75
N ARG A 153 1.20 -4.64 -21.88
CA ARG A 153 0.82 -4.92 -20.48
C ARG A 153 0.56 -3.64 -19.68
N ALA A 154 1.34 -2.59 -19.92
CA ALA A 154 1.13 -1.29 -19.28
C ALA A 154 -0.25 -0.72 -19.66
N GLN A 155 -0.61 -0.77 -20.95
CA GLN A 155 -1.90 -0.29 -21.46
C GLN A 155 -3.08 -1.11 -20.93
N GLU A 156 -2.96 -2.44 -20.93
CA GLU A 156 -3.99 -3.33 -20.36
C GLU A 156 -4.22 -3.02 -18.89
N LEU A 157 -3.14 -2.97 -18.08
CA LEU A 157 -3.25 -2.69 -16.65
C LEU A 157 -3.77 -1.27 -16.38
N PHE A 158 -3.32 -0.27 -17.15
CA PHE A 158 -3.81 1.10 -17.04
C PHE A 158 -5.31 1.18 -17.32
N THR A 159 -5.77 0.52 -18.38
CA THR A 159 -7.18 0.52 -18.78
C THR A 159 -8.06 -0.18 -17.75
N ASP A 160 -7.64 -1.36 -17.28
CA ASP A 160 -8.32 -2.09 -16.19
C ASP A 160 -8.37 -1.26 -14.89
N SER A 161 -7.31 -0.51 -14.62
CA SER A 161 -7.18 0.29 -13.39
C SER A 161 -7.86 1.66 -13.48
N LYS A 162 -8.33 2.10 -14.65
CA LYS A 162 -8.91 3.43 -14.85
C LYS A 162 -10.07 3.75 -13.89
N PRO A 163 -11.08 2.88 -13.67
CA PRO A 163 -12.16 3.16 -12.72
C PRO A 163 -11.66 3.29 -11.27
N PHE A 164 -10.48 2.74 -10.99
CA PHE A 164 -9.84 2.85 -9.69
C PHE A 164 -9.04 4.16 -9.57
N PHE A 165 -8.24 4.48 -10.58
CA PHE A 165 -7.45 5.72 -10.66
C PHE A 165 -8.32 6.97 -10.63
N ASP A 166 -9.46 6.96 -11.31
CA ASP A 166 -10.38 8.10 -11.35
C ASP A 166 -10.88 8.51 -9.95
N LYS A 167 -10.89 7.59 -8.96
CA LYS A 167 -11.24 7.90 -7.57
C LYS A 167 -10.18 8.67 -6.80
N TYR A 168 -8.93 8.63 -7.25
CA TYR A 168 -7.77 9.22 -6.58
C TYR A 168 -7.16 10.38 -7.38
N ARG A 169 -7.70 10.69 -8.56
CA ARG A 169 -7.14 11.65 -9.50
C ARG A 169 -7.11 13.08 -8.97
N ASP A 170 -8.11 13.44 -8.18
CA ASP A 170 -8.25 14.76 -7.56
C ASP A 170 -7.55 14.82 -6.19
N HIS A 171 -6.85 13.77 -5.79
CA HIS A 171 -6.11 13.75 -4.54
C HIS A 171 -4.71 14.33 -4.76
N ASP A 172 -4.40 15.46 -4.12
CA ASP A 172 -3.15 16.22 -4.32
C ASP A 172 -1.89 15.33 -4.30
N PHE A 173 -1.83 14.39 -3.34
CA PHE A 173 -0.71 13.45 -3.21
C PHE A 173 -0.41 12.63 -4.48
N TYR A 174 -1.41 12.34 -5.32
CA TYR A 174 -1.24 11.49 -6.51
C TYR A 174 -1.26 12.27 -7.82
N TYR A 175 -1.39 13.59 -7.77
CA TYR A 175 -1.54 14.43 -8.94
C TYR A 175 -0.37 14.23 -9.93
N ASP A 176 0.87 14.36 -9.44
CA ASP A 176 2.06 14.24 -10.28
C ASP A 176 2.26 12.81 -10.82
N TYR A 177 1.97 11.80 -9.98
CA TYR A 177 2.02 10.40 -10.39
C TYR A 177 1.07 10.09 -11.56
N PHE A 178 -0.17 10.59 -11.50
CA PHE A 178 -1.12 10.40 -12.59
C PHE A 178 -0.76 11.20 -13.82
N MET A 179 -0.23 12.42 -13.66
CA MET A 179 0.27 13.23 -14.77
C MET A 179 1.40 12.50 -15.52
N VAL A 180 2.38 11.95 -14.79
CA VAL A 180 3.48 11.15 -15.35
C VAL A 180 2.95 9.91 -16.05
N LEU A 181 2.01 9.19 -15.44
CA LEU A 181 1.43 7.98 -16.01
C LEU A 181 0.63 8.26 -17.30
N ASP A 182 -0.17 9.32 -17.33
CA ASP A 182 -0.90 9.76 -18.52
C ASP A 182 0.06 10.17 -19.64
N LEU A 183 1.17 10.84 -19.28
CA LEU A 183 2.17 11.26 -20.23
C LEU A 183 2.88 10.05 -20.85
N PHE A 184 3.20 9.01 -20.07
CA PHE A 184 3.70 7.73 -20.60
C PHE A 184 2.72 7.13 -21.60
N MET A 185 1.44 7.03 -21.23
CA MET A 185 0.38 6.54 -22.13
C MET A 185 0.31 7.36 -23.43
N TYR A 186 0.38 8.69 -23.33
CA TYR A 186 0.37 9.56 -24.50
C TYR A 186 1.59 9.34 -25.40
N ILE A 187 2.79 9.36 -24.83
CA ILE A 187 4.05 9.25 -25.58
C ILE A 187 4.17 7.90 -26.30
N VAL A 188 3.79 6.82 -25.63
CA VAL A 188 3.97 5.46 -26.17
C VAL A 188 2.95 5.15 -27.27
N PHE A 189 1.70 5.62 -27.11
CA PHE A 189 0.61 5.22 -28.00
C PHE A 189 0.13 6.30 -28.97
N ASN A 190 0.64 7.54 -28.85
CA ASN A 190 0.37 8.61 -29.81
C ASN A 190 1.58 8.84 -30.72
N LYS A 191 1.33 9.02 -32.02
CA LYS A 191 2.38 9.24 -33.04
C LYS A 191 2.80 10.72 -33.18
N ASN A 192 2.14 11.65 -32.47
CA ASN A 192 2.48 13.07 -32.57
C ASN A 192 3.69 13.44 -31.71
N ILE A 193 4.88 13.32 -32.30
CA ILE A 193 6.15 13.55 -31.61
C ILE A 193 6.35 15.01 -31.17
N ILE A 194 5.90 15.97 -31.98
CA ILE A 194 6.03 17.40 -31.65
C ILE A 194 5.24 17.71 -30.37
N GLU A 195 4.00 17.24 -30.32
CA GLU A 195 3.14 17.42 -29.14
C GLU A 195 3.65 16.62 -27.93
N ALA A 196 4.15 15.40 -28.14
CA ALA A 196 4.79 14.61 -27.08
C ALA A 196 5.97 15.36 -26.43
N ARG A 197 6.87 15.95 -27.23
CA ARG A 197 7.99 16.78 -26.73
C ARG A 197 7.53 18.04 -26.01
N LYS A 198 6.45 18.66 -26.48
CA LYS A 198 5.88 19.84 -25.81
C LYS A 198 5.37 19.46 -24.42
N ARG A 199 4.54 18.42 -24.33
CA ARG A 199 3.97 17.93 -23.06
C ARG A 199 5.03 17.47 -22.08
N LEU A 200 6.07 16.77 -22.55
CA LEU A 200 7.18 16.36 -21.69
C LEU A 200 7.93 17.55 -21.10
N ARG A 201 8.16 18.62 -21.89
CA ARG A 201 8.79 19.84 -21.37
C ARG A 201 7.91 20.56 -20.35
N GLU A 202 6.60 20.65 -20.60
CA GLU A 202 5.64 21.24 -19.66
C GLU A 202 5.59 20.44 -18.34
N ALA A 203 5.52 19.10 -18.42
CA ALA A 203 5.53 18.22 -17.26
C ALA A 203 6.80 18.38 -16.40
N ARG A 204 7.98 18.47 -17.02
CA ARG A 204 9.26 18.71 -16.30
C ARG A 204 9.32 20.05 -15.58
N LEU A 205 8.56 21.06 -16.03
CA LEU A 205 8.49 22.36 -15.34
C LEU A 205 7.58 22.32 -14.12
N LEU A 206 6.48 21.56 -14.22
CA LEU A 206 5.49 21.41 -13.15
C LEU A 206 5.97 20.47 -12.06
N CYS A 207 6.63 19.38 -12.44
CA CYS A 207 7.03 18.31 -11.55
C CYS A 207 8.57 18.27 -11.45
N GLN A 208 9.08 18.74 -10.32
CA GLN A 208 10.52 18.94 -10.09
C GLN A 208 11.11 17.96 -9.06
N ASP A 209 10.28 17.11 -8.47
CA ASP A 209 10.74 16.12 -7.51
C ASP A 209 11.70 15.13 -8.17
N GLU A 210 12.79 14.82 -7.45
CA GLU A 210 13.85 13.97 -7.98
C GLU A 210 13.34 12.58 -8.39
N GLU A 211 12.26 12.13 -7.76
CA GLU A 211 11.65 10.81 -7.99
C GLU A 211 11.20 10.59 -9.43
N PHE A 212 10.74 11.64 -10.12
CA PHE A 212 10.23 11.55 -11.49
C PHE A 212 11.30 11.77 -12.56
N LYS A 213 12.54 12.07 -12.16
CA LYS A 213 13.62 12.32 -13.12
C LYS A 213 13.85 11.11 -14.04
N ALA A 214 13.87 9.91 -13.47
CA ALA A 214 14.03 8.68 -14.23
C ALA A 214 12.86 8.45 -15.20
N ASP A 215 11.63 8.78 -14.80
CA ASP A 215 10.46 8.69 -15.67
C ASP A 215 10.59 9.62 -16.88
N PHE A 216 10.95 10.89 -16.64
CA PHE A 216 11.12 11.86 -17.71
C PHE A 216 12.28 11.54 -18.66
N ASP A 217 13.36 10.96 -18.15
CA ASP A 217 14.49 10.54 -18.99
C ASP A 217 14.14 9.31 -19.83
N CYS A 218 13.35 8.39 -19.26
CA CYS A 218 12.79 7.25 -19.99
C CYS A 218 11.86 7.71 -21.13
N MET A 219 10.95 8.63 -20.85
CA MET A 219 10.05 9.22 -21.85
C MET A 219 10.81 9.92 -22.98
N GLU A 220 11.83 10.72 -22.64
CA GLU A 220 12.69 11.39 -23.64
C GLU A 220 13.40 10.36 -24.53
N SER A 221 13.91 9.26 -23.95
CA SER A 221 14.51 8.16 -24.70
C SER A 221 13.52 7.50 -25.67
N ILE A 222 12.26 7.29 -25.26
CA ILE A 222 11.22 6.72 -26.13
C ILE A 222 10.95 7.65 -27.31
N ILE A 223 10.77 8.95 -27.06
CA ILE A 223 10.56 9.95 -28.11
C ILE A 223 11.72 9.98 -29.11
N ASN A 224 12.96 9.95 -28.62
CA ASN A 224 14.15 10.02 -29.47
C ASN A 224 14.30 8.76 -30.34
N PHE A 225 13.97 7.58 -29.82
CA PHE A 225 13.97 6.35 -30.59
C PHE A 225 12.91 6.35 -31.70
N SER A 226 11.70 6.84 -31.43
CA SER A 226 10.62 6.97 -32.42
C SER A 226 10.93 7.95 -33.55
N ASN A 227 11.87 8.89 -33.36
CA ASN A 227 12.34 9.80 -34.41
C ASN A 227 13.41 9.17 -35.33
N SER A 228 14.05 8.09 -34.91
CA SER A 228 15.15 7.44 -35.65
C SER A 228 14.69 6.33 -36.60
N VAL A 229 13.40 6.00 -36.57
CA VAL A 229 12.73 4.95 -37.37
C VAL A 229 11.76 5.60 -38.34
#